data_AF-A0A2N6G2A0-F1
#
_entry.id   AF-A0A2N6G2A0-F1
#
_cell.length_a   1.000
_cell.length_b   1.000
_cell.length_c   1.000
_cell.angle_alpha   90.00
_cell.angle_beta   90.00
_cell.angle_gamma   90.00
#
_symmetry.space_group_name_H-M   'P 1'
#
loop_
_entity.id
_entity.type
_entity.pdbx_description
1 polymer ?
#
loop_
_entity_poly.entity_id
_entity_poly.type
_entity_poly.pdbx_seq_one_letter_code
_entity_poly.pdbx_strand_id
1 'polypeptide(L)' 'MSSVQEKIKEQLLQEVFSNIDNIYDFLDIRYDFDKHCNDAVIKKLNELKDVVYKVSGLSDLK' A
#
# COMPACT_ATOMS: atom_id res chain seq x y z
N MET A 1 -15.99 -21.64 0.80
CA MET A 1 -16.01 -20.66 1.90
C MET A 1 -14.56 -20.30 2.17
N SER A 2 -14.16 -19.03 2.04
CA SER A 2 -12.78 -18.65 2.41
C SER A 2 -12.54 -18.92 3.89
N SER A 3 -11.35 -19.40 4.23
CA SER A 3 -11.00 -19.67 5.62
C SER A 3 -11.02 -18.37 6.43
N VAL A 4 -11.23 -18.45 7.74
CA VAL A 4 -11.16 -17.26 8.62
C VAL A 4 -9.79 -16.56 8.47
N GLN A 5 -8.73 -17.34 8.22
CA GLN A 5 -7.39 -16.81 7.96
C GLN A 5 -7.31 -16.00 6.66
N GLU A 6 -7.94 -16.46 5.58
CA GLU A 6 -8.01 -15.72 4.30
C GLU A 6 -8.75 -14.39 4.47
N LYS A 7 -9.85 -14.37 5.22
CA LYS A 7 -10.60 -13.13 5.50
C LYS A 7 -9.78 -12.13 6.32
N ILE A 8 -9.05 -12.60 7.33
CA ILE A 8 -8.16 -11.75 8.12
C ILE A 8 -7.03 -11.20 7.24
N LYS A 9 -6.44 -12.04 6.38
CA LYS A 9 -5.40 -11.63 5.42
C LYS A 9 -5.92 -10.53 4.49
N GLU A 10 -7.11 -10.70 3.91
CA GLU A 10 -7.74 -9.70 3.04
C GLU A 10 -7.98 -8.36 3.77
N GLN A 11 -8.50 -8.40 4.99
CA GLN A 11 -8.72 -7.19 5.81
C GLN A 11 -7.42 -6.46 6.13
N LEU A 12 -6.38 -7.19 6.54
CA LEU A 12 -5.07 -6.60 6.82
C LEU A 12 -4.43 -5.99 5.56
N LEU A 13 -4.57 -6.63 4.40
CA LEU A 13 -4.08 -6.07 3.14
C LEU A 13 -4.79 -4.78 2.76
N GLN A 14 -6.12 -4.73 2.92
CA GLN A 14 -6.89 -3.50 2.70
C GLN A 14 -6.45 -2.39 3.64
N GLU A 15 -6.22 -2.70 4.92
CA GLU A 15 -5.74 -1.72 5.91
C GLU A 15 -4.34 -1.20 5.56
N VAL A 16 -3.42 -2.07 5.13
CA VAL A 16 -2.09 -1.67 4.69
C VAL A 16 -2.15 -0.75 3.46
N PHE A 17 -2.98 -1.07 2.46
CA PHE A 17 -3.13 -0.20 1.29
C PHE A 17 -3.72 1.16 1.64
N SER A 18 -4.75 1.19 2.50
CA SER A 18 -5.33 2.42 3.03
C SER A 18 -4.29 3.27 3.77
N ASN A 19 -3.44 2.64 4.59
CA ASN A 19 -2.38 3.34 5.29
C ASN A 19 -1.32 3.93 4.35
N ILE A 20 -1.01 3.27 3.22
CA ILE A 20 -0.11 3.82 2.20
C ILE A 20 -0.71 5.05 1.54
N ASP A 21 -2.01 5.05 1.26
CA ASP A 21 -2.72 6.22 0.72
C ASP A 21 -2.77 7.37 1.74
N ASN A 22 -3.03 7.06 3.01
CA ASN A 22 -3.01 8.07 4.07
C ASN A 22 -1.63 8.74 4.23
N ILE A 23 -0.54 8.03 3.91
CA ILE A 23 0.81 8.63 3.90
C ILE A 23 0.92 9.67 2.78
N TYR A 24 0.38 9.38 1.59
CA TYR A 24 0.35 10.35 0.50
C TYR A 24 -0.46 11.59 0.91
N ASP A 25 -1.67 11.42 1.42
CA ASP A 25 -2.53 12.52 1.83
C ASP A 25 -1.89 13.36 2.95
N PHE A 26 -1.26 12.70 3.93
CA PHE A 26 -0.53 13.40 4.98
C PHE A 26 0.61 14.25 4.43
N LEU A 27 1.37 13.70 3.48
CA LEU A 27 2.50 14.38 2.87
C LEU A 27 2.04 15.58 2.03
N ASP A 28 0.99 15.41 1.22
CA ASP A 28 0.39 16.47 0.39
C ASP A 28 -0.18 17.63 1.23
N ILE A 29 -0.82 17.32 2.36
CA ILE A 29 -1.36 18.34 3.28
C ILE A 29 -0.25 19.10 4.02
N ARG A 30 0.85 18.42 4.37
CA ARG A 30 1.89 18.96 5.27
C ARG A 30 3.03 19.65 4.53
N TYR A 31 3.28 19.28 3.28
CA TYR A 31 4.44 19.71 2.52
C TYR A 31 4.03 20.21 1.13
N ASP A 32 4.53 21.37 0.76
CA ASP A 32 4.39 21.90 -0.60
C ASP A 32 5.55 21.35 -1.45
N PHE A 33 5.31 20.23 -2.11
CA PHE A 33 6.29 19.62 -3.01
C PHE A 33 6.18 20.21 -4.41
N ASP A 34 7.35 20.47 -5.02
CA ASP A 34 7.38 20.64 -6.46
C ASP A 34 6.89 19.37 -7.17
N LYS A 35 6.53 19.53 -8.44
CA LYS A 35 5.98 18.43 -9.24
C LYS A 35 6.91 17.20 -9.29
N HIS A 36 8.21 17.40 -9.36
CA HIS A 36 9.17 16.29 -9.44
C HIS A 36 9.22 15.50 -8.13
N CYS A 37 9.20 16.20 -6.99
CA CYS A 37 9.13 15.58 -5.68
C CYS A 37 7.81 14.81 -5.48
N ASN A 38 6.68 15.40 -5.88
CA ASN A 38 5.37 14.74 -5.83
C ASN A 38 5.33 13.46 -6.67
N ASP A 39 5.79 13.53 -7.92
CA ASP A 39 5.86 12.36 -8.81
C ASP A 39 6.76 11.25 -8.23
N ALA A 40 7.87 11.63 -7.60
CA ALA A 40 8.79 10.69 -6.95
C ALA A 40 8.17 10.00 -5.72
N VAL A 41 7.45 10.75 -4.88
CA VAL A 41 6.74 10.21 -3.71
C VAL A 41 5.64 9.24 -4.15
N ILE A 42 4.79 9.63 -5.09
CA ILE A 42 3.73 8.77 -5.65
C ILE A 42 4.33 7.48 -6.20
N LYS A 43 5.42 7.59 -6.97
CA LYS A 43 6.11 6.41 -7.51
C LYS A 43 6.58 5.47 -6.41
N LYS A 44 7.19 5.99 -5.34
CA LYS A 44 7.69 5.18 -4.22
C LYS A 44 6.59 4.50 -3.43
N LEU A 45 5.47 5.18 -3.21
CA LEU A 45 4.31 4.61 -2.52
C LEU A 45 3.65 3.51 -3.37
N ASN A 46 3.57 3.68 -4.69
CA ASN A 46 3.09 2.64 -5.59
C ASN A 46 4.02 1.43 -5.64
N GLU A 47 5.35 1.63 -5.70
CA GLU A 47 6.33 0.55 -5.60
C GLU A 47 6.15 -0.25 -4.29
N LEU A 48 5.81 0.41 -3.18
CA LEU A 48 5.51 -0.25 -1.92
C LEU A 48 4.21 -1.07 -1.98
N LYS A 49 3.15 -0.54 -2.58
CA LYS A 49 1.91 -1.30 -2.82
C LYS A 49 2.15 -2.56 -3.64
N ASP A 50 2.94 -2.46 -4.70
CA ASP A 50 3.28 -3.60 -5.57
C ASP A 50 4.05 -4.69 -4.80
N VAL A 51 5.00 -4.30 -3.94
CA VAL A 51 5.75 -5.23 -3.08
C VAL A 51 4.81 -5.94 -2.10
N VAL A 52 3.92 -5.19 -1.42
CA VAL A 52 2.94 -5.75 -0.49
C VAL A 52 2.03 -6.74 -1.21
N TYR A 53 1.53 -6.38 -2.39
CA TYR A 53 0.70 -7.27 -3.20
C TYR A 53 1.45 -8.54 -3.59
N LYS A 54 2.68 -8.43 -4.09
CA LYS A 54 3.51 -9.57 -4.47
C LYS A 54 3.79 -10.52 -3.30
N VAL A 55 4.18 -10.00 -2.14
CA VAL A 55 4.44 -10.80 -0.93
C VAL A 55 3.15 -11.48 -0.44
N SER A 56 2.02 -10.78 -0.54
CA SER A 56 0.73 -11.35 -0.19
C SER A 56 0.35 -12.55 -1.06
N GLY A 57 0.64 -12.51 -2.36
CA GLY A 57 0.42 -13.63 -3.28
C GLY A 57 1.47 -14.74 -3.19
N LEU A 58 2.72 -14.43 -2.83
CA LEU A 58 3.75 -15.43 -2.55
C LEU A 58 3.43 -16.29 -1.32
N SER A 59 2.64 -15.75 -0.38
CA SER A 59 2.15 -16.54 0.77
C SER A 59 1.23 -17.69 0.36
N ASP A 60 0.71 -17.67 -0.87
CA ASP A 60 -0.15 -18.73 -1.43
C ASP A 60 0.62 -19.75 -2.29
N LEU A 61 1.90 -19.48 -2.59
CA LEU A 61 2.85 -20.42 -3.21
C LEU A 61 3.50 -21.27 -2.10
N LYS A 62 2.81 -22.32 -1.67
CA LYS A 62 3.40 -23.44 -0.92
C LYS A 62 4.28 -24.30 -1.81
#